data_AF-A0A1V0GED5-F1
#
_entry.id   AF-A0A1V0GED5-F1
#
_cell.length_a   1.000
_cell.length_b   1.000
_cell.length_c   1.000
_cell.angle_alpha   90.00
_cell.angle_beta   90.00
_cell.angle_gamma   90.00
#
_symmetry.space_group_name_H-M   'P 1'
#
loop_
_entity.id
_entity.type
_entity.pdbx_description
1 polymer ?
#
loop_
_entity_poly.entity_id
_entity_poly.type
_entity_poly.pdbx_seq_one_letter_code
_entity_poly.pdbx_strand_id
1 'polypeptide(L)'
;MKKLITFVLLMFVGIGLVGCQNDSKKSEGNPKVKQSKVHTAKSDPFQKLIDSSKSTDEIYVTDDITVGKKGDVEPGIYDIEVTGGSGNILGTRKSEDGLFINFVAGAVGNITNDASKIRLILFDGDTLQLQNISKVKFNAVPKEVEPSNELGQGEFIVGRDIKEGTYKLSTNVNLNPEFSNLGWSLTIEDLDSNTSKSQEYNPGNTDVVVKLKKNQVLSINYSGYDESTKADDAKLIFTEYK
;
A
#
# COMPACT_ATOMS: atom_id res chain seq x y z
N MET A 1 -12.88 12.86 33.29
CA MET A 1 -14.35 12.67 33.30
C MET A 1 -14.69 11.50 32.39
N LYS A 2 -15.14 10.38 32.96
CA LYS A 2 -15.51 9.16 32.22
C LYS A 2 -16.88 9.35 31.57
N LYS A 3 -17.02 9.10 30.26
CA LYS A 3 -18.33 9.09 29.58
C LYS A 3 -18.81 7.65 29.41
N LEU A 4 -19.99 7.39 29.96
CA LEU A 4 -20.74 6.15 29.91
C LEU A 4 -21.52 6.10 28.59
N ILE A 5 -21.44 4.99 27.85
CA ILE A 5 -22.26 4.75 26.65
C ILE A 5 -23.32 3.71 26.99
N THR A 6 -24.58 4.13 26.92
CA THR A 6 -25.77 3.30 27.17
C THR A 6 -26.22 2.65 25.86
N PHE A 7 -26.25 1.32 25.83
CA PHE A 7 -26.85 0.53 24.75
C PHE A 7 -28.36 0.39 24.99
N VAL A 8 -29.18 0.66 23.96
CA VAL A 8 -30.62 0.34 23.95
C VAL A 8 -30.84 -0.78 22.94
N LEU A 9 -31.24 -1.94 23.45
CA LEU A 9 -31.65 -3.13 22.71
C LEU A 9 -33.17 -3.11 22.58
N LEU A 10 -33.70 -3.07 21.35
CA LEU A 10 -35.13 -3.14 21.08
C LEU A 10 -35.47 -4.50 20.47
N MET A 11 -36.01 -5.40 21.30
CA MET A 11 -36.75 -6.59 20.85
C MET A 11 -38.20 -6.19 20.58
N PHE A 12 -38.73 -6.59 19.42
CA PHE A 12 -40.17 -6.70 19.22
C PHE A 12 -40.54 -8.15 18.93
N VAL A 13 -41.42 -8.67 19.78
CA VAL A 13 -42.12 -9.96 19.68
C VAL A 13 -43.62 -9.64 19.54
N GLY A 14 -44.34 -10.38 18.69
CA GLY A 14 -45.81 -10.36 18.56
C GLY A 14 -46.24 -10.93 17.20
N ILE A 15 -46.40 -12.25 17.04
CA ILE A 15 -47.60 -13.11 17.23
C ILE A 15 -48.75 -12.82 16.25
N GLY A 16 -49.13 -13.87 15.49
CA GLY A 16 -50.42 -14.00 14.78
C GLY A 16 -50.47 -15.27 13.91
N LEU A 17 -51.34 -16.22 14.25
CA LEU A 17 -51.50 -17.57 13.69
C LEU A 17 -52.88 -17.73 13.02
N VAL A 18 -52.95 -18.53 11.93
CA VAL A 18 -54.10 -19.28 11.35
C VAL A 18 -55.22 -18.44 10.69
N GLY A 19 -55.85 -18.77 9.54
CA GLY A 19 -55.78 -19.86 8.55
C GLY A 19 -56.95 -19.79 7.53
N CYS A 20 -56.81 -20.52 6.42
CA CYS A 20 -57.81 -21.10 5.49
C CYS A 20 -58.55 -20.31 4.36
N GLN A 21 -58.48 -20.96 3.18
CA GLN A 21 -59.49 -21.20 2.11
C GLN A 21 -59.46 -20.44 0.75
N ASN A 22 -59.01 -21.21 -0.26
CA ASN A 22 -59.57 -21.57 -1.57
C ASN A 22 -59.78 -20.60 -2.77
N ASP A 23 -59.22 -21.10 -3.89
CA ASP A 23 -59.66 -21.13 -5.30
C ASP A 23 -59.68 -19.88 -6.21
N SER A 24 -58.69 -19.90 -7.12
CA SER A 24 -58.72 -19.65 -8.58
C SER A 24 -59.57 -18.51 -9.17
N LYS A 25 -58.91 -17.56 -9.85
CA LYS A 25 -58.97 -17.32 -11.32
C LYS A 25 -58.13 -16.10 -11.74
N LYS A 26 -57.59 -16.18 -12.96
CA LYS A 26 -56.78 -15.19 -13.72
C LYS A 26 -57.31 -13.75 -13.67
N SER A 27 -56.42 -12.76 -13.59
CA SER A 27 -56.08 -11.85 -14.72
C SER A 27 -55.10 -10.73 -14.29
N GLU A 28 -54.20 -10.39 -15.22
CA GLU A 28 -53.48 -9.11 -15.39
C GLU A 28 -52.66 -8.52 -14.22
N GLY A 29 -51.34 -8.63 -14.35
CA GLY A 29 -50.38 -7.79 -13.62
C GLY A 29 -49.06 -7.71 -14.39
N ASN A 30 -48.68 -6.48 -14.76
CA ASN A 30 -47.43 -6.11 -15.44
C ASN A 30 -46.21 -6.94 -15.02
N PRO A 31 -45.28 -7.25 -15.95
CA PRO A 31 -44.01 -7.86 -15.58
C PRO A 31 -43.28 -6.91 -14.62
N LYS A 32 -43.16 -7.33 -13.35
CA LYS A 32 -42.27 -6.72 -12.37
C LYS A 32 -40.87 -6.74 -12.97
N VAL A 33 -40.40 -5.58 -13.42
CA VAL A 33 -38.99 -5.32 -13.67
C VAL A 33 -38.25 -5.76 -12.42
N LYS A 34 -37.49 -6.86 -12.51
CA LYS A 34 -36.51 -7.22 -11.50
C LYS A 34 -35.57 -6.02 -11.44
N GLN A 35 -35.71 -5.19 -10.41
CA GLN A 35 -34.66 -4.26 -10.03
C GLN A 35 -33.43 -5.10 -9.78
N SER A 36 -32.55 -5.17 -10.78
CA SER A 36 -31.18 -5.57 -10.61
C SER A 36 -30.67 -4.76 -9.42
N LYS A 37 -30.36 -5.44 -8.31
CA LYS A 37 -29.58 -4.84 -7.24
C LYS A 37 -28.35 -4.28 -7.93
N VAL A 38 -28.29 -2.96 -8.06
CA VAL A 38 -27.08 -2.26 -8.42
C VAL A 38 -26.11 -2.65 -7.33
N HIS A 39 -25.20 -3.58 -7.63
CA HIS A 39 -24.00 -3.76 -6.86
C HIS A 39 -23.27 -2.43 -6.99
N THR A 40 -23.50 -1.52 -6.03
CA THR A 40 -22.62 -0.39 -5.81
C THR A 40 -21.26 -1.00 -5.52
N ALA A 41 -20.39 -0.99 -6.53
CA ALA A 41 -19.01 -1.38 -6.36
C ALA A 41 -18.46 -0.57 -5.18
N LYS A 42 -17.90 -1.25 -4.18
CA LYS A 42 -17.16 -0.58 -3.10
C LYS A 42 -16.13 0.30 -3.78
N SER A 43 -16.10 1.59 -3.47
CA SER A 43 -15.12 2.52 -4.04
C SER A 43 -13.72 1.99 -3.74
N ASP A 44 -12.85 1.96 -4.75
CA ASP A 44 -11.45 1.60 -4.56
C ASP A 44 -10.85 2.52 -3.47
N PRO A 45 -10.28 1.95 -2.40
CA PRO A 45 -9.81 2.73 -1.25
C PRO A 45 -8.68 3.71 -1.61
N PHE A 46 -7.96 3.48 -2.70
CA PHE A 46 -6.85 4.31 -3.14
C PHE A 46 -7.23 5.33 -4.22
N GLN A 47 -8.42 5.22 -4.83
CA GLN A 47 -8.83 6.09 -5.94
C GLN A 47 -8.68 7.58 -5.61
N LYS A 48 -9.06 7.97 -4.39
CA LYS A 48 -8.94 9.37 -3.96
C LYS A 48 -7.48 9.85 -3.94
N LEU A 49 -6.54 9.01 -3.50
CA LEU A 49 -5.11 9.34 -3.48
C LEU A 49 -4.55 9.42 -4.89
N ILE A 50 -4.92 8.47 -5.75
CA ILE A 50 -4.54 8.45 -7.17
C ILE A 50 -5.00 9.74 -7.87
N ASP A 51 -6.23 10.17 -7.59
CA ASP A 51 -6.80 11.37 -8.21
C ASP A 51 -6.26 12.68 -7.63
N SER A 52 -5.79 12.69 -6.38
CA SER A 52 -5.29 13.89 -5.70
C SER A 52 -3.77 14.08 -5.74
N SER A 53 -3.01 13.08 -6.20
CA SER A 53 -1.55 13.15 -6.24
C SER A 53 -1.06 14.33 -7.10
N LYS A 54 -0.16 15.15 -6.55
CA LYS A 54 0.43 16.30 -7.26
C LYS A 54 1.91 16.41 -6.96
N SER A 55 2.72 16.45 -8.02
CA SER A 55 4.16 16.62 -7.85
C SER A 55 4.48 17.95 -7.21
N THR A 56 5.57 17.97 -6.44
CA THR A 56 6.12 19.19 -5.87
C THR A 56 7.30 19.69 -6.71
N ASP A 57 7.66 20.95 -6.50
CA ASP A 57 9.02 21.41 -6.78
C ASP A 57 10.01 20.79 -5.76
N GLU A 58 11.31 21.06 -5.92
CA GLU A 58 12.31 20.64 -4.95
C GLU A 58 12.04 21.30 -3.59
N ILE A 59 12.03 20.48 -2.53
CA ILE A 59 11.86 20.90 -1.15
C ILE A 59 13.22 20.84 -0.46
N TYR A 60 13.61 21.94 0.18
CA TYR A 60 14.73 21.97 1.10
C TYR A 60 14.23 21.53 2.47
N VAL A 61 14.73 20.38 2.92
CA VAL A 61 14.32 19.78 4.19
C VAL A 61 14.94 20.57 5.34
N THR A 62 14.09 21.25 6.10
CA THR A 62 14.49 22.05 7.26
C THR A 62 13.73 21.68 8.53
N ASP A 63 12.63 20.94 8.39
CA ASP A 63 11.79 20.37 9.44
C ASP A 63 11.10 19.11 8.87
N ASP A 64 10.28 18.45 9.68
CA ASP A 64 9.44 17.34 9.24
C ASP A 64 8.49 17.76 8.10
N ILE A 65 8.30 16.89 7.11
CA ILE A 65 7.37 17.09 6.00
C ILE A 65 5.97 16.69 6.43
N THR A 66 5.02 17.59 6.30
CA THR A 66 3.61 17.36 6.67
C THR A 66 2.75 17.04 5.45
N VAL A 67 1.91 16.00 5.55
CA VAL A 67 1.02 15.59 4.46
C VAL A 67 -0.39 16.09 4.71
N GLY A 68 -0.94 16.88 3.79
CA GLY A 68 -2.31 17.37 3.85
C GLY A 68 -2.53 18.58 2.96
N LYS A 69 -3.79 19.03 2.84
CA LYS A 69 -4.14 20.18 1.97
C LYS A 69 -3.43 21.49 2.31
N LYS A 70 -2.93 21.62 3.55
CA LYS A 70 -2.17 22.79 4.03
C LYS A 70 -0.74 22.40 4.45
N GLY A 71 -0.34 21.16 4.22
CA GLY A 71 1.00 20.69 4.50
C GLY A 71 1.93 20.98 3.32
N ASP A 72 3.15 20.50 3.44
CA ASP A 72 4.20 20.63 2.42
C ASP A 72 3.87 19.80 1.16
N VAL A 73 3.13 18.70 1.34
CA VAL A 73 2.75 17.75 0.28
C VAL A 73 1.27 17.38 0.41
N GLU A 74 0.54 17.31 -0.71
CA GLU A 74 -0.84 16.80 -0.70
C GLU A 74 -0.87 15.26 -0.52
N PRO A 75 -1.93 14.67 0.06
CA PRO A 75 -2.06 13.20 0.11
C PRO A 75 -2.05 12.60 -1.30
N GLY A 76 -1.34 11.48 -1.48
CA GLY A 76 -1.13 10.89 -2.80
C GLY A 76 -0.14 9.74 -2.81
N ILE A 77 0.23 9.28 -4.00
CA ILE A 77 1.23 8.25 -4.23
C ILE A 77 2.39 8.90 -4.97
N TYR A 78 3.58 8.79 -4.40
CA TYR A 78 4.75 9.53 -4.86
C TYR A 78 5.95 8.61 -5.03
N ASP A 79 6.69 8.81 -6.12
CA ASP A 79 8.09 8.44 -6.17
C ASP A 79 8.88 9.60 -5.54
N ILE A 80 9.27 9.44 -4.27
CA ILE A 80 10.08 10.41 -3.54
C ILE A 80 11.51 10.29 -4.06
N GLU A 81 11.97 11.34 -4.72
CA GLU A 81 13.31 11.45 -5.28
C GLU A 81 14.19 12.24 -4.31
N VAL A 82 15.23 11.62 -3.78
CA VAL A 82 16.25 12.28 -2.97
C VAL A 82 17.22 13.00 -3.92
N THR A 83 17.31 14.32 -3.81
CA THR A 83 18.19 15.16 -4.65
C THR A 83 19.36 15.76 -3.87
N GLY A 84 19.39 15.60 -2.55
CA GLY A 84 20.50 16.04 -1.71
C GLY A 84 20.58 15.28 -0.39
N GLY A 85 21.78 14.80 -0.04
CA GLY A 85 22.01 14.00 1.17
C GLY A 85 21.72 12.52 0.99
N SER A 86 21.86 11.76 2.09
CA SER A 86 21.56 10.33 2.20
C SER A 86 21.31 9.99 3.66
N GLY A 87 20.28 9.18 3.93
CA GLY A 87 19.90 8.76 5.26
C GLY A 87 18.49 8.18 5.30
N ASN A 88 17.80 8.37 6.42
CA ASN A 88 16.51 7.72 6.69
C ASN A 88 15.32 8.59 6.29
N ILE A 89 14.34 7.96 5.67
CA ILE A 89 12.97 8.44 5.51
C ILE A 89 12.12 7.70 6.54
N LEU A 90 11.80 8.37 7.66
CA LEU A 90 10.91 7.86 8.69
C LEU A 90 9.53 8.49 8.52
N GLY A 91 8.47 7.78 8.85
CA GLY A 91 7.13 8.34 8.81
C GLY A 91 6.27 7.95 10.00
N THR A 92 5.49 8.92 10.47
CA THR A 92 4.41 8.70 11.42
C THR A 92 3.10 8.78 10.67
N ARG A 93 2.34 7.68 10.69
CA ARG A 93 0.99 7.63 10.13
C ARG A 93 0.01 8.28 11.12
N LYS A 94 -1.01 8.98 10.63
CA LYS A 94 -2.08 9.52 11.50
C LYS A 94 -2.87 8.43 12.24
N SER A 95 -2.99 7.26 11.61
CA SER A 95 -3.52 6.04 12.24
C SER A 95 -2.33 5.20 12.71
N GLU A 96 -2.31 4.82 14.00
CA GLU A 96 -1.24 3.94 14.54
C GLU A 96 -1.29 2.52 13.97
N ASP A 97 -2.44 2.13 13.40
CA ASP A 97 -2.64 0.91 12.64
C ASP A 97 -2.35 1.18 11.15
N GLY A 98 -1.18 0.76 10.65
CA GLY A 98 -0.86 0.83 9.21
C GLY A 98 0.62 0.71 8.84
N LEU A 99 0.88 0.92 7.54
CA LEU A 99 2.18 0.85 6.86
C LEU A 99 3.28 1.59 7.61
N PHE A 100 4.26 0.85 8.11
CA PHE A 100 5.45 1.43 8.73
C PHE A 100 6.38 2.03 7.67
N ILE A 101 6.69 3.33 7.80
CA ILE A 101 7.62 4.02 6.91
C ILE A 101 8.98 4.08 7.58
N ASN A 102 9.93 3.31 7.07
CA ASN A 102 11.35 3.41 7.37
C ASN A 102 12.15 2.91 6.17
N PHE A 103 12.70 3.85 5.40
CA PHE A 103 13.52 3.56 4.24
C PHE A 103 14.85 4.26 4.37
N VAL A 104 15.90 3.67 3.80
CA VAL A 104 17.18 4.34 3.61
C VAL A 104 17.24 4.77 2.15
N ALA A 105 17.55 6.04 1.91
CA ALA A 105 17.57 6.62 0.57
C ALA A 105 18.66 7.68 0.48
N GLY A 106 19.13 7.94 -0.74
CA GLY A 106 20.20 8.90 -0.97
C GLY A 106 20.23 9.44 -2.38
N ALA A 107 20.76 10.66 -2.55
CA ALA A 107 20.90 11.24 -3.87
C ALA A 107 21.69 10.33 -4.82
N VAL A 108 21.42 10.42 -6.11
CA VAL A 108 22.14 9.62 -7.13
C VAL A 108 23.65 9.75 -6.94
N GLY A 109 24.34 8.61 -6.83
CA GLY A 109 25.79 8.58 -6.60
C GLY A 109 26.22 8.78 -5.15
N ASN A 110 25.30 8.63 -4.18
CA ASN A 110 25.65 8.58 -2.77
C ASN A 110 26.65 7.44 -2.45
N ILE A 111 27.45 7.62 -1.40
CA ILE A 111 28.55 6.71 -1.04
C ILE A 111 28.09 5.35 -0.52
N THR A 112 26.84 5.26 -0.06
CA THR A 112 26.23 4.07 0.54
C THR A 112 25.49 3.20 -0.48
N ASN A 113 25.42 3.63 -1.75
CA ASN A 113 24.62 3.01 -2.80
C ASN A 113 23.15 2.83 -2.39
N ASP A 114 22.58 3.79 -1.67
CA ASP A 114 21.15 3.80 -1.32
C ASP A 114 20.31 4.18 -2.54
N ALA A 115 19.06 3.71 -2.59
CA ALA A 115 18.13 4.07 -3.65
C ALA A 115 17.85 5.59 -3.61
N SER A 116 17.84 6.21 -4.79
CA SER A 116 17.49 7.63 -4.93
C SER A 116 16.00 7.85 -5.03
N LYS A 117 15.22 6.80 -5.32
CA LYS A 117 13.77 6.86 -5.44
C LYS A 117 13.10 5.80 -4.59
N ILE A 118 12.20 6.24 -3.72
CA ILE A 118 11.34 5.38 -2.90
C ILE A 118 9.89 5.72 -3.21
N ARG A 119 9.09 4.72 -3.61
CA ARG A 119 7.65 4.92 -3.74
C ARG A 119 7.00 4.91 -2.37
N LEU A 120 6.21 5.93 -2.02
CA LEU A 120 5.38 5.94 -0.81
C LEU A 120 3.93 6.30 -1.14
N ILE A 121 3.01 5.67 -0.43
CA ILE A 121 1.60 6.05 -0.37
C ILE A 121 1.46 6.94 0.87
N LEU A 122 1.06 8.21 0.70
CA LEU A 122 0.97 9.19 1.80
C LEU A 122 -0.48 9.58 2.05
N PHE A 123 -0.94 9.40 3.29
CA PHE A 123 -2.29 9.72 3.73
C PHE A 123 -2.36 11.11 4.38
N ASP A 124 -3.57 11.68 4.43
CA ASP A 124 -3.81 12.96 5.08
C ASP A 124 -3.47 12.91 6.59
N GLY A 125 -2.56 13.79 7.00
CA GLY A 125 -2.04 13.91 8.35
C GLY A 125 -0.83 13.04 8.66
N ASP A 126 -0.27 12.33 7.67
CA ASP A 126 1.04 11.70 7.82
C ASP A 126 2.13 12.77 7.99
N THR A 127 3.22 12.39 8.64
CA THR A 127 4.42 13.23 8.79
C THR A 127 5.65 12.42 8.43
N LEU A 128 6.57 12.98 7.65
CA LEU A 128 7.84 12.35 7.31
C LEU A 128 9.01 13.10 7.96
N GLN A 129 9.85 12.37 8.67
CA GLN A 129 11.12 12.87 9.17
C GLN A 129 12.25 12.37 8.26
N LEU A 130 12.96 13.32 7.66
CA LEU A 130 14.04 13.05 6.72
C LEU A 130 15.39 13.33 7.40
N GLN A 131 16.07 12.26 7.82
CA GLN A 131 17.34 12.36 8.53
C GLN A 131 18.50 12.32 7.55
N ASN A 132 19.42 13.30 7.64
CA ASN A 132 20.58 13.44 6.74
C ASN A 132 20.26 13.59 5.24
N ILE A 133 18.99 13.78 4.90
CA ILE A 133 18.50 14.13 3.58
C ILE A 133 18.15 15.61 3.60
N SER A 134 18.82 16.40 2.75
CA SER A 134 18.66 17.86 2.72
C SER A 134 17.71 18.35 1.63
N LYS A 135 17.48 17.55 0.59
CA LYS A 135 16.57 17.91 -0.51
C LYS A 135 15.84 16.70 -1.07
N VAL A 136 14.56 16.90 -1.35
CA VAL A 136 13.69 15.90 -1.97
C VAL A 136 12.76 16.52 -2.99
N LYS A 137 12.25 15.69 -3.88
CA LYS A 137 11.13 16.01 -4.76
C LYS A 137 10.10 14.90 -4.69
N PHE A 138 8.83 15.26 -4.51
CA PHE A 138 7.73 14.31 -4.55
C PHE A 138 7.21 14.28 -5.97
N ASN A 139 7.49 13.21 -6.72
CA ASN A 139 6.97 13.05 -8.06
C ASN A 139 5.69 12.21 -8.01
N ALA A 140 4.54 12.79 -8.35
CA ALA A 140 3.28 12.08 -8.36
C ALA A 140 3.31 10.92 -9.35
N VAL A 141 2.93 9.72 -8.90
CA VAL A 141 2.80 8.57 -9.77
C VAL A 141 1.60 8.79 -10.71
N PRO A 142 1.72 8.49 -12.02
CA PRO A 142 0.61 8.64 -12.96
C PRO A 142 -0.65 7.88 -12.52
N LYS A 143 -1.83 8.38 -12.92
CA LYS A 143 -3.11 7.76 -12.56
C LYS A 143 -3.19 6.31 -13.04
N GLU A 144 -2.89 6.14 -14.32
CA GLU A 144 -2.75 4.85 -14.97
C GLU A 144 -1.29 4.43 -14.91
N VAL A 145 -1.03 3.23 -14.41
CA VAL A 145 0.29 2.60 -14.40
C VAL A 145 0.18 1.22 -15.02
N GLU A 146 1.21 0.82 -15.74
CA GLU A 146 1.33 -0.56 -16.19
C GLU A 146 1.81 -1.43 -15.01
N PRO A 147 1.07 -2.49 -14.64
CA PRO A 147 1.51 -3.38 -13.57
C PRO A 147 2.84 -4.05 -13.91
N SER A 148 3.71 -4.16 -12.91
CA SER A 148 5.03 -4.81 -13.03
C SER A 148 5.14 -6.01 -12.08
N ASN A 149 5.87 -7.02 -12.52
CA ASN A 149 6.29 -8.15 -11.68
C ASN A 149 7.70 -7.94 -11.11
N GLU A 150 8.30 -6.78 -11.34
CA GLU A 150 9.61 -6.38 -10.84
C GLU A 150 9.45 -5.07 -10.08
N LEU A 151 9.60 -5.12 -8.77
CA LEU A 151 9.36 -3.99 -7.87
C LEU A 151 10.63 -3.65 -7.11
N GLY A 152 10.95 -2.36 -7.01
CA GLY A 152 12.05 -1.85 -6.19
C GLY A 152 11.65 -1.68 -4.72
N GLN A 153 12.42 -0.90 -3.98
CA GLN A 153 12.05 -0.49 -2.63
C GLN A 153 10.86 0.50 -2.65
N GLY A 154 9.96 0.37 -1.68
CA GLY A 154 8.82 1.26 -1.49
C GLY A 154 7.49 0.54 -1.28
N GLU A 155 6.40 1.29 -1.45
CA GLU A 155 5.02 0.85 -1.24
C GLU A 155 4.26 0.72 -2.57
N PHE A 156 3.58 -0.42 -2.79
CA PHE A 156 2.91 -0.76 -4.05
C PHE A 156 1.51 -1.34 -3.83
N ILE A 157 0.56 -1.02 -4.69
CA ILE A 157 -0.84 -1.46 -4.56
C ILE A 157 -1.11 -2.68 -5.45
N VAL A 158 -1.57 -3.77 -4.86
CA VAL A 158 -2.00 -4.96 -5.61
C VAL A 158 -3.32 -4.70 -6.34
N GLY A 159 -3.34 -5.02 -7.63
CA GLY A 159 -4.41 -4.68 -8.58
C GLY A 159 -4.14 -3.40 -9.38
N ARG A 160 -3.08 -2.65 -9.04
CA ARG A 160 -2.62 -1.45 -9.74
C ARG A 160 -1.16 -1.55 -10.16
N ASP A 161 -0.25 -1.61 -9.20
CA ASP A 161 1.19 -1.63 -9.43
C ASP A 161 1.70 -3.05 -9.76
N ILE A 162 0.99 -4.08 -9.28
CA ILE A 162 1.22 -5.50 -9.58
C ILE A 162 -0.13 -6.22 -9.62
N LYS A 163 -0.28 -7.22 -10.48
CA LYS A 163 -1.54 -8.00 -10.58
C LYS A 163 -1.73 -8.93 -9.38
N GLU A 164 -2.99 -9.23 -9.07
CA GLU A 164 -3.35 -10.28 -8.12
C GLU A 164 -2.81 -11.65 -8.57
N GLY A 165 -2.43 -12.51 -7.64
CA GLY A 165 -1.90 -13.82 -7.99
C GLY A 165 -1.12 -14.50 -6.87
N THR A 166 -0.61 -15.68 -7.18
CA THR A 166 0.38 -16.37 -6.33
C THR A 166 1.72 -16.28 -7.04
N TYR A 167 2.77 -15.91 -6.32
CA TYR A 167 4.09 -15.63 -6.89
C TYR A 167 5.18 -16.31 -6.08
N LYS A 168 6.19 -16.82 -6.79
CA LYS A 168 7.47 -17.21 -6.23
C LYS A 168 8.44 -16.03 -6.36
N LEU A 169 9.11 -15.70 -5.27
CA LEU A 169 10.03 -14.58 -5.21
C LEU A 169 11.41 -14.97 -5.73
N SER A 170 12.05 -14.01 -6.41
CA SER A 170 13.45 -14.02 -6.80
C SER A 170 13.98 -12.59 -6.85
N THR A 171 15.25 -12.36 -7.16
CA THR A 171 15.81 -11.01 -7.27
C THR A 171 16.92 -10.94 -8.31
N ASN A 172 17.18 -9.75 -8.84
CA ASN A 172 18.31 -9.48 -9.73
C ASN A 172 19.59 -9.05 -8.98
N VAL A 173 19.54 -8.85 -7.67
CA VAL A 173 20.72 -8.49 -6.87
C VAL A 173 21.48 -9.73 -6.41
N ASN A 174 22.78 -9.59 -6.23
CA ASN A 174 23.61 -10.63 -5.64
C ASN A 174 23.43 -10.64 -4.12
N LEU A 175 22.75 -11.66 -3.60
CA LEU A 175 22.61 -11.85 -2.17
C LEU A 175 23.89 -12.47 -1.59
N ASN A 176 24.57 -11.74 -0.71
CA ASN A 176 25.80 -12.23 -0.09
C ASN A 176 25.50 -13.40 0.86
N PRO A 177 25.97 -14.64 0.58
CA PRO A 177 25.65 -15.82 1.38
C PRO A 177 26.22 -15.80 2.81
N GLU A 178 27.18 -14.92 3.11
CA GLU A 178 27.72 -14.73 4.47
C GLU A 178 26.70 -14.07 5.41
N PHE A 179 25.72 -13.33 4.86
CA PHE A 179 24.70 -12.62 5.62
C PHE A 179 23.33 -13.24 5.39
N SER A 180 23.01 -14.30 6.15
CA SER A 180 21.74 -15.02 6.01
C SER A 180 20.48 -14.21 6.32
N ASN A 181 20.63 -13.04 6.95
CA ASN A 181 19.53 -12.15 7.33
C ASN A 181 19.42 -10.88 6.47
N LEU A 182 20.36 -10.63 5.54
CA LEU A 182 20.32 -9.45 4.67
C LEU A 182 19.73 -9.80 3.31
N GLY A 183 18.87 -8.93 2.80
CA GLY A 183 18.15 -9.15 1.56
C GLY A 183 16.89 -8.31 1.50
N TRP A 184 15.80 -8.92 1.05
CA TRP A 184 14.51 -8.26 0.87
C TRP A 184 13.56 -8.61 2.01
N SER A 185 12.97 -7.58 2.61
CA SER A 185 11.80 -7.71 3.46
C SER A 185 10.57 -7.28 2.68
N LEU A 186 9.53 -8.10 2.71
CA LEU A 186 8.23 -7.82 2.09
C LEU A 186 7.15 -7.93 3.17
N THR A 187 6.44 -6.83 3.42
CA THR A 187 5.22 -6.84 4.22
C THR A 187 4.01 -6.65 3.30
N ILE A 188 3.03 -7.54 3.43
CA ILE A 188 1.77 -7.50 2.69
C ILE A 188 0.68 -7.08 3.68
N GLU A 189 0.09 -5.91 3.46
CA GLU A 189 -0.92 -5.33 4.34
C GLU A 189 -2.29 -5.34 3.68
N ASP A 190 -3.29 -5.75 4.44
CA ASP A 190 -4.70 -5.64 4.10
C ASP A 190 -5.32 -4.55 4.99
N LEU A 191 -5.42 -3.34 4.43
CA LEU A 191 -5.89 -2.16 5.16
C LEU A 191 -7.38 -2.24 5.55
N ASP A 192 -8.17 -3.06 4.85
CA ASP A 192 -9.60 -3.26 5.16
C ASP A 192 -9.77 -4.09 6.44
N SER A 193 -8.93 -5.10 6.63
CA SER A 193 -8.96 -6.01 7.79
C SER A 193 -7.97 -5.65 8.90
N ASN A 194 -7.09 -4.67 8.68
CA ASN A 194 -5.96 -4.34 9.53
C ASN A 194 -5.09 -5.56 9.88
N THR A 195 -4.77 -6.35 8.85
CA THR A 195 -3.91 -7.52 8.99
C THR A 195 -2.68 -7.40 8.10
N SER A 196 -1.56 -7.95 8.56
CA SER A 196 -0.32 -7.96 7.79
C SER A 196 0.35 -9.32 7.82
N LYS A 197 1.17 -9.58 6.80
CA LYS A 197 2.06 -10.73 6.74
C LYS A 197 3.42 -10.28 6.20
N SER A 198 4.47 -10.53 6.97
CA SER A 198 5.84 -10.27 6.53
C SER A 198 6.53 -11.55 6.05
N GLN A 199 7.43 -11.39 5.08
CA GLN A 199 8.26 -12.43 4.51
C GLN A 199 9.64 -11.85 4.23
N GLU A 200 10.68 -12.66 4.42
CA GLU A 200 12.05 -12.31 4.10
C GLU A 200 12.53 -13.17 2.92
N TYR A 201 13.10 -12.55 1.89
CA TYR A 201 13.79 -13.21 0.80
C TYR A 201 15.28 -12.86 0.85
N ASN A 202 16.08 -13.81 1.30
CA ASN A 202 17.49 -13.63 1.62
C ASN A 202 18.24 -14.98 1.45
N PRO A 203 19.58 -15.05 1.59
CA PRO A 203 20.32 -16.31 1.44
C PRO A 203 19.86 -17.44 2.37
N GLY A 204 19.33 -17.10 3.56
CA GLY A 204 18.77 -18.07 4.50
C GLY A 204 17.37 -18.56 4.13
N ASN A 205 16.67 -17.87 3.24
CA ASN A 205 15.29 -18.15 2.85
C ASN A 205 15.03 -17.75 1.39
N THR A 206 15.50 -18.58 0.46
CA THR A 206 15.37 -18.34 -0.99
C THR A 206 14.14 -18.99 -1.62
N ASP A 207 13.35 -19.77 -0.87
CA ASP A 207 12.15 -20.46 -1.36
C ASP A 207 10.88 -19.84 -0.77
N VAL A 208 10.55 -18.65 -1.26
CA VAL A 208 9.42 -17.87 -0.76
C VAL A 208 8.31 -17.78 -1.80
N VAL A 209 7.11 -18.19 -1.40
CA VAL A 209 5.88 -18.03 -2.17
C VAL A 209 4.92 -17.12 -1.42
N VAL A 210 4.33 -16.16 -2.13
CA VAL A 210 3.36 -15.20 -1.61
C VAL A 210 2.08 -15.23 -2.42
N LYS A 211 0.96 -14.90 -1.77
CA LYS A 211 -0.34 -14.75 -2.42
C LYS A 211 -0.80 -13.31 -2.24
N LEU A 212 -1.02 -12.62 -3.35
CA LEU A 212 -1.42 -11.23 -3.43
C LEU A 212 -2.89 -11.13 -3.84
N LYS A 213 -3.66 -10.33 -3.11
CA LYS A 213 -5.08 -10.07 -3.36
C LYS A 213 -5.30 -8.59 -3.64
N LYS A 214 -6.36 -8.26 -4.37
CA LYS A 214 -6.71 -6.87 -4.68
C LYS A 214 -6.70 -5.97 -3.45
N ASN A 215 -6.25 -4.73 -3.63
CA ASN A 215 -6.22 -3.67 -2.63
C ASN A 215 -5.31 -3.92 -1.41
N GLN A 216 -4.50 -4.98 -1.45
CA GLN A 216 -3.39 -5.10 -0.50
C GLN A 216 -2.28 -4.11 -0.87
N VAL A 217 -1.52 -3.67 0.13
CA VAL A 217 -0.30 -2.88 -0.08
C VAL A 217 0.90 -3.76 0.20
N LEU A 218 1.90 -3.69 -0.68
CA LEU A 218 3.21 -4.28 -0.48
C LEU A 218 4.13 -3.19 0.03
N SER A 219 4.77 -3.37 1.18
CA SER A 219 5.92 -2.58 1.63
C SER A 219 7.17 -3.42 1.46
N ILE A 220 8.07 -2.97 0.57
CA ILE A 220 9.26 -3.69 0.14
C ILE A 220 10.49 -2.91 0.58
N ASN A 221 11.33 -3.52 1.40
CA ASN A 221 12.61 -2.94 1.84
C ASN A 221 13.75 -3.86 1.40
N TYR A 222 14.89 -3.27 1.03
CA TYR A 222 16.11 -4.02 0.74
C TYR A 222 17.26 -3.50 1.62
N SER A 223 17.85 -4.43 2.36
CA SER A 223 18.96 -4.19 3.30
C SER A 223 20.23 -4.94 2.90
N GLY A 224 20.27 -5.48 1.69
CA GLY A 224 21.44 -6.21 1.18
C GLY A 224 22.56 -5.28 0.72
N TYR A 225 23.75 -5.85 0.62
CA TYR A 225 24.93 -5.19 0.06
C TYR A 225 25.34 -5.89 -1.22
N ASP A 226 25.16 -5.20 -2.35
CA ASP A 226 25.60 -5.63 -3.67
C ASP A 226 26.28 -4.46 -4.38
N GLU A 227 27.60 -4.55 -4.58
CA GLU A 227 28.37 -3.52 -5.29
C GLU A 227 28.12 -3.54 -6.80
N SER A 228 27.61 -4.65 -7.34
CA SER A 228 27.42 -4.83 -8.78
C SER A 228 26.10 -4.26 -9.31
N THR A 229 25.10 -4.12 -8.43
CA THR A 229 23.78 -3.58 -8.75
C THR A 229 23.58 -2.24 -8.07
N LYS A 230 23.23 -1.21 -8.84
CA LYS A 230 22.82 0.08 -8.24
C LYS A 230 21.51 -0.12 -7.49
N ALA A 231 21.32 0.49 -6.32
CA ALA A 231 20.09 0.27 -5.57
C ALA A 231 18.81 0.69 -6.30
N ASP A 232 18.86 1.69 -7.19
CA ASP A 232 17.71 2.06 -8.04
C ASP A 232 17.33 0.95 -9.04
N ASP A 233 18.29 0.13 -9.43
CA ASP A 233 18.12 -0.99 -10.36
C ASP A 233 17.81 -2.30 -9.63
N ALA A 234 17.93 -2.36 -8.30
CA ALA A 234 17.56 -3.51 -7.50
C ALA A 234 16.05 -3.78 -7.60
N LYS A 235 15.68 -5.05 -7.83
CA LYS A 235 14.30 -5.52 -7.94
C LYS A 235 14.07 -6.80 -7.16
N LEU A 236 12.95 -6.84 -6.45
CA LEU A 236 12.28 -8.07 -6.05
C LEU A 236 11.37 -8.51 -7.21
N ILE A 237 11.54 -9.75 -7.66
CA ILE A 237 10.91 -10.30 -8.85
C ILE A 237 9.83 -11.31 -8.43
N PHE A 238 8.62 -11.12 -8.95
CA PHE A 238 7.43 -11.90 -8.67
C PHE A 238 7.11 -12.79 -9.87
N THR A 239 7.56 -14.03 -9.85
CA THR A 239 7.26 -15.00 -10.92
C THR A 239 5.96 -15.72 -10.60
N GLU A 240 4.97 -15.73 -11.50
CA GLU A 240 3.71 -16.45 -11.28
C GLU A 240 3.96 -17.91 -10.89
N TYR A 241 3.31 -18.34 -9.81
CA TYR A 241 3.43 -19.68 -9.23
C TYR A 241 2.08 -20.38 -9.27
N LYS A 242 2.05 -21.56 -9.90
CA LYS A 242 0.84 -22.35 -10.15
C LYS A 242 0.84 -23.62 -9.31
#